data_AF-A0A0F9CT95-F1
#
_entry.id   AF-A0A0F9CT95-F1
#
_cell.length_a   1.000
_cell.length_b   1.000
_cell.length_c   1.000
_cell.angle_alpha   90.00
_cell.angle_beta   90.00
_cell.angle_gamma   90.00
#
_symmetry.space_group_name_H-M   'P 1'
#
loop_
_entity.id
_entity.type
_entity.pdbx_description
1 polymer ?
#
loop_
_entity_poly.entity_id
_entity_poly.type
_entity_poly.pdbx_seq_one_letter_code
_entity_poly.pdbx_strand_id
1 'polypeptide(L)'
;MARRIMLVPISTGVGLTSVSVGLVRALEQKTVKVNFFKPIAQPRSGETGPEKSTQIVTQGSAITPPVPFALDYAEQMIGDGEGDDLLEEIVERFENAIGDDVVAII
;
A
#
# COMPACT_ATOMS: atom_id res chain seq x y z
N MET A 1 -19.89 -3.96 -2.69
CA MET A 1 -18.96 -5.09 -2.92
C MET A 1 -17.58 -4.49 -3.01
N ALA A 2 -16.70 -4.92 -2.11
CA ALA A 2 -15.32 -4.49 -2.09
C ALA A 2 -14.62 -4.91 -3.38
N ARG A 3 -13.88 -3.99 -4.01
CA ARG A 3 -13.09 -4.26 -5.21
C ARG A 3 -11.63 -4.03 -4.88
N ARG A 4 -10.80 -5.05 -5.08
CA ARG A 4 -9.37 -5.03 -4.78
C ARG A 4 -8.60 -5.22 -6.09
N ILE A 5 -7.67 -4.32 -6.38
CA ILE A 5 -6.80 -4.36 -7.55
C ILE A 5 -5.38 -4.49 -7.03
N MET A 6 -4.76 -5.65 -7.23
CA MET A 6 -3.38 -5.92 -6.85
C MET A 6 -2.45 -5.64 -8.03
N LEU A 7 -1.45 -4.80 -7.82
CA LEU A 7 -0.44 -4.44 -8.80
C LEU A 7 0.86 -5.18 -8.50
N VAL A 8 1.16 -6.19 -9.31
CA VAL A 8 2.39 -7.00 -9.15
C VAL A 8 3.43 -6.55 -10.16
N PRO A 9 4.57 -5.96 -9.73
CA PRO A 9 5.63 -5.56 -10.64
C PRO A 9 6.38 -6.78 -11.17
N ILE A 10 6.81 -6.72 -12.43
CA ILE A 10 7.66 -7.77 -13.04
C ILE A 10 9.15 -7.58 -12.72
N SER A 11 9.56 -6.38 -12.31
CA SER A 11 10.93 -6.06 -11.88
C SER A 11 10.97 -4.74 -11.12
N THR A 12 12.14 -4.37 -10.60
CA THR A 12 12.37 -3.07 -9.96
C THR A 12 12.42 -1.95 -11.01
N GLY A 13 11.99 -0.75 -10.66
CA GLY A 13 12.10 0.43 -11.53
C GLY A 13 11.09 0.52 -12.68
N VAL A 14 10.13 -0.42 -12.79
CA VAL A 14 9.09 -0.43 -13.85
C VAL A 14 8.03 0.69 -13.73
N GLY A 15 8.19 1.61 -12.77
CA GLY A 15 7.25 2.71 -12.56
C GLY A 15 5.98 2.33 -11.80
N LEU A 16 6.02 1.27 -10.96
CA LEU A 16 4.86 0.81 -10.18
C LEU A 16 4.20 1.94 -9.38
N THR A 17 4.98 2.82 -8.74
CA THR A 17 4.46 3.98 -8.02
C THR A 17 3.69 4.93 -8.94
N SER A 18 4.24 5.25 -10.11
CA SER A 18 3.59 6.14 -11.08
C SER A 18 2.27 5.55 -11.60
N VAL A 19 2.25 4.25 -11.88
CA VAL A 19 1.04 3.53 -12.30
C VAL A 19 -0.01 3.54 -11.18
N SER A 20 0.40 3.26 -9.94
CA SER A 20 -0.49 3.24 -8.78
C SER A 20 -1.15 4.61 -8.56
N VAL A 21 -0.34 5.68 -8.56
CA VAL A 21 -0.83 7.07 -8.42
C VAL A 21 -1.75 7.43 -9.58
N GLY A 22 -1.39 7.08 -10.81
CA GLY A 22 -2.23 7.32 -11.99
C GLY A 22 -3.59 6.63 -11.90
N LEU A 23 -3.63 5.40 -11.38
CA LEU A 23 -4.86 4.64 -11.19
C LEU A 23 -5.74 5.25 -10.08
N VAL A 24 -5.15 5.66 -8.95
CA VAL A 24 -5.87 6.43 -7.90
C VAL A 24 -6.53 7.64 -8.54
N ARG A 25 -5.76 8.47 -9.26
CA ARG A 25 -6.27 9.70 -9.90
C ARG A 25 -7.40 9.43 -10.90
N ALA A 26 -7.25 8.40 -11.72
CA ALA A 26 -8.26 8.05 -12.71
C ALA A 26 -9.59 7.60 -12.08
N LEU A 27 -9.53 6.93 -10.92
CA LEU A 27 -10.71 6.53 -10.16
C LEU A 27 -11.35 7.72 -9.43
N GLU A 28 -10.54 8.60 -8.83
CA GLU A 28 -11.02 9.84 -8.21
C GLU A 28 -11.80 10.71 -9.21
N GLN A 29 -11.28 10.88 -10.43
CA GLN A 29 -11.93 11.66 -11.49
C GLN A 29 -13.31 11.10 -11.90
N LYS A 30 -13.54 9.80 -11.64
CA LYS A 30 -14.83 9.14 -11.87
C LYS A 30 -15.71 9.10 -10.63
N THR A 31 -15.39 9.89 -9.61
CA THR A 31 -16.09 9.92 -8.31
C THR A 31 -16.18 8.54 -7.63
N VAL A 32 -15.22 7.66 -7.91
CA VAL A 32 -15.11 6.35 -7.24
C VAL A 32 -14.36 6.54 -5.94
N LYS A 33 -14.91 6.02 -4.83
CA LYS A 33 -14.19 5.93 -3.56
C LYS A 33 -13.01 4.97 -3.74
N VAL A 34 -11.79 5.49 -3.62
CA VAL A 34 -10.56 4.72 -3.82
C VAL A 34 -9.66 4.89 -2.60
N ASN A 35 -8.89 3.86 -2.27
CA ASN A 35 -7.79 3.97 -1.31
C ASN A 35 -6.57 3.18 -1.84
N PHE A 36 -5.39 3.54 -1.35
CA PHE A 36 -4.13 2.89 -1.68
C PHE A 36 -3.58 2.19 -0.44
N PHE A 37 -3.05 0.99 -0.61
CA PHE A 37 -2.46 0.22 0.48
C PHE A 37 -1.15 -0.39 0.05
N LYS A 38 -0.07 0.01 0.74
CA LYS A 38 1.22 -0.65 0.60
C LYS A 38 1.51 -1.36 1.92
N PRO A 39 1.57 -2.71 1.97
CA PRO A 39 1.64 -3.43 3.23
C PRO A 39 2.96 -3.18 3.95
N ILE A 40 4.09 -3.25 3.25
CA ILE A 40 5.43 -3.14 3.85
C ILE A 40 6.16 -1.95 3.23
N ALA A 41 6.78 -1.13 4.08
CA ALA A 41 7.61 -0.02 3.66
C ALA A 41 8.87 -0.53 2.94
N GLN A 42 9.27 0.14 1.88
CA GLN A 42 10.49 -0.20 1.14
C GLN A 42 11.35 1.06 0.95
N PRO A 43 11.98 1.57 2.02
CA PRO A 43 12.87 2.72 1.93
C PRO A 43 14.07 2.39 1.04
N ARG A 44 14.52 3.36 0.23
CA ARG A 44 15.80 3.20 -0.50
C ARG A 44 16.97 3.49 0.44
N SER A 45 18.16 2.99 0.10
CA SER A 45 19.37 3.22 0.88
C SER A 45 19.59 4.72 1.16
N GLY A 46 19.70 5.07 2.44
CA GLY A 46 19.89 6.46 2.90
C GLY A 46 18.60 7.27 3.06
N GLU A 47 17.42 6.70 2.78
CA GLU A 47 16.14 7.33 3.08
C GLU A 47 15.76 7.12 4.55
N THR A 48 15.33 8.19 5.21
CA THR A 48 14.74 8.16 6.55
C THR A 48 13.37 8.82 6.50
N GLY A 49 12.43 8.32 7.30
CA GLY A 49 11.06 8.82 7.34
C GLY A 49 10.03 7.93 6.64
N PRO A 50 8.80 8.44 6.41
CA PRO A 50 7.68 7.63 5.95
C PRO A 50 7.87 7.11 4.52
N GLU A 51 7.15 6.02 4.20
CA GLU A 51 7.20 5.40 2.88
C GLU A 51 6.76 6.38 1.77
N LYS A 52 7.60 6.54 0.74
CA LYS A 52 7.45 7.59 -0.27
C LYS A 52 6.21 7.47 -1.13
N SER A 53 5.84 6.27 -1.58
CA SER A 53 4.67 6.11 -2.45
C SER A 53 3.37 6.47 -1.73
N THR A 54 3.28 6.10 -0.45
CA THR A 54 2.20 6.46 0.46
C THR A 54 2.12 7.98 0.59
N GLN A 55 3.25 8.66 0.81
CA GLN A 55 3.30 10.12 0.86
C GLN A 55 2.90 10.80 -0.46
N ILE A 56 3.36 10.30 -1.61
CA ILE A 56 3.01 10.86 -2.92
C ILE A 56 1.50 10.78 -3.14
N VAL A 57 0.90 9.65 -2.76
CA VAL A 57 -0.54 9.47 -2.84
C VAL A 57 -1.28 10.42 -1.91
N THR A 58 -0.87 10.54 -0.64
CA THR A 58 -1.47 11.47 0.34
C THR A 58 -1.34 12.94 -0.06
N GLN A 59 -0.21 13.36 -0.64
CA GLN A 59 -0.03 14.73 -1.12
C GLN A 59 -0.83 15.02 -2.38
N GLY A 60 -1.04 14.01 -3.22
CA GLY A 60 -1.82 14.14 -4.43
C GLY A 60 -3.33 14.16 -4.17
N SER A 61 -3.81 13.28 -3.31
CA SER A 61 -5.22 12.92 -3.19
C SER A 61 -5.77 13.25 -1.80
N ALA A 62 -7.10 13.28 -1.67
CA ALA A 62 -7.74 13.40 -0.36
C ALA A 62 -7.71 12.09 0.46
N ILE A 63 -7.10 11.01 -0.08
CA ILE A 63 -7.06 9.72 0.59
C ILE A 63 -6.00 9.72 1.71
N THR A 64 -6.30 8.96 2.77
CA THR A 64 -5.36 8.70 3.85
C THR A 64 -5.03 7.21 3.83
N PRO A 65 -3.97 6.80 3.10
CA PRO A 65 -3.55 5.41 3.06
C PRO A 65 -3.20 4.89 4.45
N PRO A 66 -3.42 3.59 4.73
CA PRO A 66 -2.96 2.97 5.96
C PRO A 66 -1.43 3.01 6.06
N VAL A 67 -0.91 3.12 7.29
CA VAL A 67 0.54 3.16 7.52
C VAL A 67 1.15 1.77 7.24
N PRO A 68 2.17 1.67 6.37
CA PRO A 68 2.85 0.40 6.11
C PRO A 68 3.57 -0.13 7.36
N PHE A 69 3.75 -1.45 7.42
CA PHE A 69 4.69 -2.06 8.34
C PHE A 69 6.12 -1.61 8.03
N ALA A 70 6.94 -1.44 9.06
CA ALA A 70 8.36 -1.15 8.86
C ALA A 70 9.06 -2.38 8.24
N LEU A 71 10.07 -2.12 7.41
CA LEU A 71 10.78 -3.20 6.71
C LEU A 71 11.49 -4.15 7.68
N ASP A 72 12.13 -3.58 8.70
CA ASP A 72 12.86 -4.30 9.74
C ASP A 72 11.94 -5.23 10.56
N TYR A 73 10.74 -4.76 10.90
CA TYR A 73 9.73 -5.58 11.56
C TYR A 73 9.31 -6.78 10.68
N ALA A 74 9.03 -6.54 9.40
CA ALA A 74 8.65 -7.62 8.48
C ALA A 74 9.80 -8.62 8.26
N GLU A 75 11.04 -8.13 8.13
CA GLU A 75 12.24 -8.98 8.03
C GLU A 75 12.45 -9.83 9.29
N GLN A 76 12.21 -9.26 10.47
CA GLN A 76 12.31 -9.99 11.74
C GLN A 76 11.26 -11.12 11.82
N MET A 77 9.98 -10.81 11.61
CA MET A 77 8.90 -11.82 11.64
C MET A 77 9.18 -12.99 10.69
N ILE A 78 9.64 -12.69 9.47
CA ILE A 78 10.01 -13.71 8.49
C ILE A 78 11.22 -14.53 8.96
N GLY A 79 12.23 -13.87 9.55
CA GLY A 79 13.42 -14.51 10.11
C GLY A 79 13.11 -15.44 11.28
N ASP A 80 12.13 -15.08 12.11
CA ASP A 80 11.67 -15.83 13.27
C ASP A 80 10.70 -16.97 12.91
N GLY A 81 10.31 -17.08 11.63
CA GLY A 81 9.39 -18.11 11.13
C GLY A 81 7.90 -17.76 11.30
N GLU A 82 7.59 -16.53 11.69
CA GLU A 82 6.25 -15.99 11.98
C GLU A 82 5.62 -15.33 10.73
N GLY A 83 5.94 -15.86 9.53
CA GLY A 83 5.47 -15.29 8.26
C GLY A 83 3.94 -15.38 8.10
N ASP A 84 3.31 -16.41 8.63
CA ASP A 84 1.85 -16.57 8.60
C ASP A 84 1.16 -15.52 9.48
N ASP A 85 1.71 -15.25 10.67
CA ASP A 85 1.22 -14.22 11.58
C ASP A 85 1.37 -12.81 10.95
N LEU A 86 2.51 -12.54 10.30
CA LEU A 86 2.71 -11.29 9.55
C LEU A 86 1.65 -11.10 8.45
N LEU A 87 1.30 -12.17 7.73
CA LEU A 87 0.26 -12.11 6.70
C LEU A 87 -1.12 -11.82 7.31
N GLU A 88 -1.43 -12.42 8.46
CA GLU A 88 -2.68 -12.15 9.18
C GLU A 88 -2.74 -10.69 9.63
N GLU A 89 -1.66 -10.14 10.19
CA GLU A 89 -1.60 -8.72 10.57
C GLU A 89 -1.75 -7.77 9.37
N ILE A 90 -1.19 -8.13 8.21
CA ILE A 90 -1.34 -7.36 6.97
C ILE A 90 -2.81 -7.33 6.52
N VAL A 91 -3.48 -8.49 6.55
CA VAL A 91 -4.89 -8.60 6.18
C VAL A 91 -5.77 -7.84 7.18
N GLU A 92 -5.51 -8.00 8.48
CA GLU A 92 -6.24 -7.28 9.53
C GLU A 92 -6.13 -5.76 9.35
N ARG A 93 -4.91 -5.25 9.12
CA ARG A 93 -4.69 -3.81 8.89
C ARG A 93 -5.41 -3.31 7.64
N PHE A 94 -5.44 -4.12 6.58
CA PHE A 94 -6.15 -3.79 5.35
C PHE A 94 -7.66 -3.68 5.58
N GLU A 95 -8.29 -4.70 6.18
CA GLU A 95 -9.74 -4.74 6.38
C GLU A 95 -10.22 -3.68 7.40
N ASN A 96 -9.42 -3.39 8.43
CA ASN A 96 -9.74 -2.35 9.40
C ASN A 96 -9.70 -0.93 8.81
N ALA A 97 -8.89 -0.71 7.77
CA ALA A 97 -8.66 0.61 7.22
C ALA A 97 -9.41 0.90 5.91
N ILE A 98 -9.90 -0.13 5.22
CA ILE A 98 -10.58 0.00 3.92
C ILE A 98 -11.96 -0.63 3.97
N GLY A 99 -12.99 0.22 3.85
CA GLY A 99 -14.38 -0.22 3.84
C GLY A 99 -14.83 -0.92 2.55
N ASP A 100 -15.94 -1.64 2.65
CA ASP A 100 -16.51 -2.47 1.57
C ASP A 100 -17.00 -1.71 0.31
N ASP A 101 -17.16 -0.40 0.41
CA ASP A 101 -17.57 0.48 -0.68
C ASP A 101 -16.39 1.21 -1.35
N VAL A 102 -15.16 0.87 -0.97
CA VAL A 102 -13.93 1.47 -1.45
C VAL A 102 -13.21 0.52 -2.41
N VAL A 103 -12.68 1.07 -3.51
CA VAL A 103 -11.76 0.35 -4.39
C VAL A 103 -10.35 0.46 -3.81
N ALA A 104 -9.73 -0.67 -3.47
CA ALA A 104 -8.35 -0.69 -2.99
C ALA A 104 -7.37 -0.95 -4.13
N ILE A 105 -6.32 -0.14 -4.20
CA ILE A 105 -5.13 -0.41 -5.00
C ILE A 105 -4.05 -0.91 -4.05
N ILE A 106 -3.58 -2.14 -4.28
CA ILE A 106 -2.60 -2.86 -3.46
C ILE A 106 -1.32 -3.04 -4.27
#